data_AF-A0AAW0AEW9-F1
#
_entry.id   AF-A0AAW0AEW9-F1
#
_cell.length_a   1.000
_cell.length_b   1.000
_cell.length_c   1.000
_cell.angle_alpha   90.00
_cell.angle_beta   90.00
_cell.angle_gamma   90.00
#
_symmetry.space_group_name_H-M   'P 1'
#
loop_
_entity.id
_entity.type
_entity.pdbx_description
1 polymer ?
#
loop_
_entity_poly.entity_id
_entity_poly.type
_entity_poly.pdbx_seq_one_letter_code
_entity_poly.pdbx_strand_id
1 'polypeptide(L)'
;MAEDEPSSFREGSRERKVSTAVKQDKAPDHANLSVAVLSMVIWTGLAGAVVYFLLEAVTTLLKSVGISKIFFALIILPVFGKLFEHWTAITAALKGNLTGAFNVAAGSALQIAMGVLPLLLIISHASGKHLDMAFDVSQAAVILSGTVIIGFAFSDSQTHWLEGLVILFIFMLSALLAWFQIA
;
A
#
# COMPACT_ATOMS: atom_id res chain seq x y z
N MET A 1 9.70 -58.98 -23.99
CA MET A 1 8.53 -58.72 -23.13
C MET A 1 9.00 -57.76 -22.05
N ALA A 2 8.71 -56.48 -22.23
CA ALA A 2 9.16 -55.40 -21.36
C ALA A 2 8.09 -55.09 -20.31
N GLU A 3 8.55 -54.52 -19.19
CA GLU A 3 7.80 -53.94 -18.07
C GLU A 3 7.27 -54.98 -17.05
N ASP A 4 7.49 -54.80 -15.74
CA ASP A 4 7.03 -53.63 -15.00
C ASP A 4 8.03 -53.18 -13.91
N GLU A 5 8.57 -51.97 -14.05
CA GLU A 5 9.21 -51.27 -12.92
C GLU A 5 8.11 -50.74 -11.99
N PRO A 6 8.23 -50.90 -10.66
CA PRO A 6 7.18 -50.52 -9.73
C PRO A 6 6.83 -49.03 -9.82
N SER A 7 5.55 -48.73 -10.03
CA SER A 7 4.97 -47.39 -10.21
C SER A 7 5.33 -46.40 -9.10
N SER A 8 5.56 -46.88 -7.88
CA SER A 8 5.98 -46.07 -6.72
C SER A 8 7.36 -45.42 -6.89
N PHE A 9 8.26 -46.04 -7.67
CA PHE A 9 9.58 -45.49 -7.95
C PHE A 9 9.53 -44.36 -9.01
N ARG A 10 8.58 -44.44 -9.95
CA ARG A 10 8.32 -43.39 -10.96
C ARG A 10 7.72 -42.13 -10.33
N GLU A 11 6.94 -42.29 -9.27
CA GLU A 11 6.24 -41.19 -8.59
C GLU A 11 7.19 -40.39 -7.68
N GLY A 12 8.01 -41.06 -6.86
CA GLY A 12 8.99 -40.41 -5.98
C GLY A 12 10.18 -39.74 -6.72
N SER A 13 10.41 -40.08 -7.99
CA SER A 13 11.39 -39.42 -8.87
C SER A 13 10.77 -38.25 -9.64
N ARG A 14 9.46 -38.31 -9.97
CA ARG A 14 8.69 -37.18 -10.51
C ARG A 14 8.45 -36.10 -9.47
N GLU A 15 8.08 -36.43 -8.25
CA GLU A 15 7.85 -35.43 -7.19
C GLU A 15 9.16 -34.72 -6.79
N ARG A 16 10.29 -35.45 -6.77
CA ARG A 16 11.61 -34.82 -6.61
C ARG A 16 11.98 -33.92 -7.79
N LYS A 17 11.65 -34.28 -9.03
CA LYS A 17 11.88 -33.40 -10.19
C LYS A 17 10.92 -32.20 -10.24
N VAL A 18 9.69 -32.34 -9.77
CA VAL A 18 8.67 -31.28 -9.79
C VAL A 18 8.89 -30.28 -8.65
N SER A 19 9.28 -30.74 -7.46
CA SER A 19 9.64 -29.86 -6.34
C SER A 19 10.97 -29.11 -6.57
N THR A 20 11.86 -29.65 -7.41
CA THR A 20 13.13 -28.99 -7.78
C THR A 20 13.06 -28.19 -9.09
N ALA A 21 11.85 -27.91 -9.60
CA ALA A 21 11.65 -27.14 -10.84
C ALA A 21 10.77 -25.88 -10.67
N VAL A 22 10.55 -25.41 -9.44
CA VAL A 22 10.43 -23.96 -9.26
C VAL A 22 11.84 -23.42 -9.46
N LYS A 23 12.11 -23.00 -10.70
CA LYS A 23 13.30 -22.25 -11.06
C LYS A 23 13.24 -20.96 -10.23
N GLN A 24 13.78 -21.04 -9.02
CA GLN A 24 14.14 -19.88 -8.23
C GLN A 24 15.13 -19.16 -9.11
N ASP A 25 14.66 -18.10 -9.76
CA ASP A 25 15.49 -17.28 -10.63
C ASP A 25 16.68 -16.89 -9.76
N LYS A 26 17.86 -17.45 -10.07
CA LYS A 26 19.08 -17.12 -9.33
C LYS A 26 19.18 -15.61 -9.43
N ALA A 27 19.05 -14.92 -8.30
CA ALA A 27 19.31 -13.48 -8.24
C ALA A 27 20.62 -13.24 -9.00
N PRO A 28 20.65 -12.30 -9.97
CA PRO A 28 21.83 -12.10 -10.80
C PRO A 28 23.03 -11.93 -9.87
N ASP A 29 24.03 -12.80 -10.08
CA ASP A 29 25.29 -12.82 -9.36
C ASP A 29 25.91 -11.43 -9.50
N HIS A 30 25.81 -10.66 -8.41
CA HIS A 30 26.07 -9.22 -8.34
C HIS A 30 25.27 -8.40 -9.37
N ALA A 31 24.03 -8.04 -9.04
CA ALA A 31 23.43 -6.84 -9.64
C ALA A 31 24.40 -5.68 -9.38
N ASN A 32 25.13 -5.26 -10.42
CA ASN A 32 26.06 -4.14 -10.33
C ASN A 32 25.32 -2.99 -9.67
N LEU A 33 25.82 -2.51 -8.52
CA LEU A 33 25.15 -1.45 -7.74
C LEU A 33 24.80 -0.26 -8.65
N SER A 34 25.67 0.07 -9.60
CA SER A 34 25.45 1.08 -10.62
C SER A 34 24.24 0.80 -11.52
N VAL A 35 24.02 -0.45 -11.94
CA VAL A 35 22.85 -0.86 -12.73
C VAL A 35 21.59 -0.84 -11.88
N ALA A 36 21.67 -1.23 -10.60
CA ALA A 36 20.53 -1.17 -9.67
C ALA A 36 20.11 0.28 -9.38
N VAL A 37 21.07 1.16 -9.09
CA VAL A 37 20.82 2.59 -8.86
C VAL A 37 20.31 3.26 -10.13
N LEU A 38 20.93 2.99 -11.28
CA LEU A 38 20.50 3.57 -12.56
C LEU A 38 19.08 3.14 -12.90
N SER A 39 18.75 1.86 -12.75
CA SER A 39 17.39 1.37 -13.01
C SER A 39 16.37 1.96 -12.04
N MET A 40 16.70 2.12 -10.75
CA MET A 40 15.83 2.81 -9.79
C MET A 40 15.54 4.26 -10.19
N VAL A 41 16.57 5.01 -10.57
CA VAL A 41 16.40 6.42 -10.98
C VAL A 41 15.53 6.53 -12.22
N ILE A 42 15.76 5.67 -13.22
CA ILE A 42 14.97 5.65 -14.46
C ILE A 42 13.50 5.34 -14.17
N TRP A 43 13.22 4.27 -13.42
CA TRP A 43 11.85 3.88 -13.11
C TRP A 43 11.12 4.88 -12.22
N THR A 44 11.82 5.46 -11.23
CA THR A 44 11.24 6.49 -10.36
C THR A 44 10.93 7.76 -11.15
N GLY A 45 11.84 8.18 -12.04
CA GLY A 45 11.62 9.33 -12.92
C GLY A 45 10.44 9.13 -13.88
N LEU A 46 10.36 7.96 -14.52
CA LEU A 46 9.25 7.62 -15.39
C LEU A 46 7.92 7.56 -14.63
N ALA A 47 7.88 6.94 -13.45
CA ALA A 47 6.71 6.92 -12.59
C ALA A 47 6.27 8.35 -12.21
N GLY A 48 7.23 9.23 -11.88
CA GLY A 48 6.96 10.64 -11.63
C GLY A 48 6.31 11.36 -12.81
N ALA A 49 6.80 11.12 -14.04
CA ALA A 49 6.21 11.68 -15.24
C ALA A 49 4.77 11.19 -15.47
N VAL A 50 4.52 9.88 -15.28
CA VAL A 50 3.17 9.31 -15.38
C VAL A 50 2.22 9.91 -14.36
N VAL A 51 2.67 10.06 -13.10
CA VAL A 51 1.87 10.68 -12.03
C VAL A 51 1.55 12.15 -12.34
N TYR A 52 2.50 12.89 -12.92
CA TYR A 52 2.27 14.28 -13.33
C TYR A 52 1.12 14.38 -14.35
N PHE A 53 1.19 13.62 -15.44
CA PHE A 53 0.12 13.61 -16.46
C PHE A 53 -1.21 13.07 -15.91
N LEU A 54 -1.16 12.08 -15.02
CA LEU A 54 -2.35 11.53 -14.38
C LEU A 54 -3.06 12.59 -13.52
N LEU A 55 -2.31 13.36 -12.72
CA LEU A 55 -2.88 14.42 -11.89
C LEU A 55 -3.52 15.53 -12.73
N GLU A 56 -2.91 15.90 -13.86
CA GLU A 56 -3.49 16.88 -14.79
C GLU A 56 -4.82 16.39 -15.38
N ALA A 57 -4.87 15.13 -15.83
CA ALA A 57 -6.11 14.51 -16.32
C ALA A 57 -7.18 14.43 -15.23
N VAL A 58 -6.82 13.97 -14.03
CA VAL A 58 -7.73 13.85 -12.89
C VAL A 58 -8.31 15.21 -12.49
N THR A 59 -7.49 16.26 -12.38
CA THR A 59 -8.00 17.59 -11.99
C THR A 59 -8.99 18.16 -12.99
N THR A 60 -8.85 17.80 -14.27
CA THR A 60 -9.82 18.14 -15.32
C THR A 60 -11.10 17.33 -15.19
N LEU A 61 -11.00 16.03 -14.93
CA LEU A 61 -12.16 15.14 -14.71
C LEU A 61 -12.96 15.50 -13.45
N LEU A 62 -12.28 15.83 -12.35
CA LEU A 62 -12.96 16.22 -11.10
C LEU A 62 -13.84 17.47 -11.30
N LYS A 63 -13.38 18.42 -12.13
CA LYS A 63 -14.15 19.63 -12.47
C LYS A 63 -15.38 19.31 -13.33
N SER A 64 -15.33 18.31 -14.22
CA SER A 64 -16.45 17.98 -15.11
C SER A 64 -17.49 17.07 -14.46
N VAL A 65 -17.07 16.15 -13.58
CA VAL A 65 -17.95 15.18 -12.91
C VAL A 65 -18.53 15.72 -11.59
N GLY A 66 -18.02 16.86 -11.11
CA GLY A 66 -18.47 17.47 -9.86
C GLY A 66 -18.01 16.71 -8.60
N ILE A 67 -16.96 15.90 -8.71
CA ILE A 67 -16.38 15.20 -7.57
C ILE A 67 -15.41 16.14 -6.86
N SER A 68 -15.49 16.18 -5.53
CA SER A 68 -14.58 16.94 -4.72
C SER A 68 -13.12 16.53 -4.88
N LYS A 69 -12.24 17.54 -4.97
CA LYS A 69 -10.78 17.36 -4.88
C LYS A 69 -10.35 16.77 -3.54
N ILE A 70 -11.03 17.13 -2.44
CA ILE A 70 -10.73 16.63 -1.10
C ILE A 70 -11.09 15.15 -0.97
N PHE A 71 -12.27 14.75 -1.46
CA PHE A 71 -12.66 13.33 -1.47
C PHE A 71 -11.68 12.49 -2.30
N PHE A 72 -11.32 12.98 -3.48
CA PHE A 72 -10.33 12.31 -4.32
C PHE A 72 -8.98 12.20 -3.60
N ALA A 73 -8.46 13.29 -3.03
CA ALA A 73 -7.15 13.32 -2.39
C ALA A 73 -7.08 12.51 -1.08
N LEU A 74 -8.17 12.45 -0.31
CA LEU A 74 -8.21 11.81 1.01
C LEU A 74 -8.59 10.33 0.94
N ILE A 75 -9.45 9.94 -0.02
CA ILE A 75 -9.99 8.57 -0.10
C ILE A 75 -9.44 7.83 -1.31
N ILE A 76 -9.67 8.35 -2.52
CA ILE A 76 -9.34 7.63 -3.76
C ILE A 76 -7.82 7.51 -3.91
N LEU A 77 -7.10 8.62 -3.81
CA LEU A 77 -5.67 8.66 -4.09
C LEU A 77 -4.86 7.74 -3.16
N PRO A 78 -5.08 7.71 -1.82
CA PRO A 78 -4.34 6.81 -0.94
C PRO A 78 -4.70 5.35 -1.14
N VAL A 79 -5.99 5.03 -1.36
CA VAL A 79 -6.42 3.65 -1.64
C VAL A 79 -5.69 3.11 -2.86
N PHE A 80 -5.74 3.83 -3.99
CA PHE A 80 -5.09 3.40 -5.23
C PHE A 80 -3.56 3.43 -5.15
N GLY A 81 -2.99 4.44 -4.50
CA GLY A 81 -1.55 4.59 -4.33
C GLY A 81 -0.91 3.50 -3.45
N LYS A 82 -1.70 2.84 -2.60
CA LYS A 82 -1.23 1.84 -1.63
C LYS A 82 -1.80 0.43 -1.86
N LEU A 83 -2.46 0.18 -2.99
CA LEU A 83 -3.08 -1.12 -3.28
C LEU A 83 -2.12 -2.29 -3.17
N PHE A 84 -0.89 -2.14 -3.65
CA PHE A 84 0.11 -3.21 -3.59
C PHE A 84 0.52 -3.54 -2.15
N GLU A 85 0.62 -2.54 -1.28
CA GLU A 85 0.93 -2.73 0.14
C GLU A 85 -0.27 -3.34 0.88
N HIS A 86 -1.50 -2.93 0.54
CA HIS A 86 -2.70 -3.60 1.05
C HIS A 86 -2.76 -5.06 0.61
N TRP A 87 -2.45 -5.34 -0.66
CA TRP A 87 -2.42 -6.71 -1.17
C TRP A 87 -1.39 -7.58 -0.42
N THR A 88 -0.18 -7.07 -0.21
CA THR A 88 0.85 -7.81 0.54
C THR A 88 0.47 -7.99 2.01
N ALA A 89 -0.11 -6.97 2.65
CA ALA A 89 -0.59 -7.06 4.03
C ALA A 89 -1.74 -8.07 4.17
N ILE A 90 -2.74 -8.04 3.28
CA ILE A 90 -3.86 -9.00 3.27
C ILE A 90 -3.32 -10.42 3.05
N THR A 91 -2.40 -10.59 2.10
CA THR A 91 -1.80 -11.91 1.83
C THR A 91 -1.00 -12.41 3.04
N ALA A 92 -0.29 -11.53 3.77
CA ALA A 92 0.41 -11.89 4.99
C ALA A 92 -0.56 -12.29 6.11
N ALA A 93 -1.66 -11.54 6.29
CA ALA A 93 -2.71 -11.85 7.26
C ALA A 93 -3.40 -13.19 6.97
N LEU A 94 -3.71 -13.48 5.71
CA LEU A 94 -4.29 -14.76 5.27
C LEU A 94 -3.37 -15.96 5.55
N LYS A 95 -2.05 -15.74 5.62
CA LYS A 95 -1.06 -16.75 5.99
C LYS A 95 -0.86 -16.87 7.51
N GLY A 96 -1.69 -16.21 8.31
CA GLY A 96 -1.60 -16.21 9.78
C GLY A 96 -0.53 -15.27 10.34
N ASN A 97 0.10 -14.43 9.52
CA ASN A 97 1.11 -13.47 9.96
C ASN A 97 0.50 -12.08 10.17
N LEU A 98 -0.30 -11.94 11.24
CA LEU A 98 -0.93 -10.67 11.61
C LEU A 98 0.11 -9.60 11.99
N THR A 99 1.18 -9.95 12.69
CA THR A 99 2.28 -9.02 13.02
C THR A 99 2.95 -8.48 11.75
N GLY A 100 3.17 -9.33 10.74
CA GLY A 100 3.71 -8.91 9.45
C GLY A 100 2.78 -7.97 8.69
N ALA A 101 1.48 -8.27 8.67
CA ALA A 101 0.47 -7.39 8.07
C ALA A 101 0.42 -6.02 8.77
N PHE A 102 0.42 -6.01 10.11
CA PHE A 102 0.46 -4.80 10.90
C PHE A 102 1.73 -3.98 10.64
N ASN A 103 2.91 -4.62 10.61
CA ASN A 103 4.18 -3.94 10.35
C ASN A 103 4.21 -3.28 8.96
N VAL A 104 3.65 -3.92 7.94
CA VAL A 104 3.53 -3.32 6.60
C VAL A 104 2.62 -2.09 6.65
N ALA A 105 1.44 -2.20 7.26
CA ALA A 105 0.46 -1.12 7.32
C ALA A 105 0.94 0.06 8.19
N ALA A 106 1.33 -0.19 9.45
CA ALA A 106 1.77 0.82 10.39
C ALA A 106 3.11 1.45 9.96
N GLY A 107 4.04 0.66 9.42
CA GLY A 107 5.32 1.17 8.92
C GLY A 107 5.13 2.14 7.76
N SER A 108 4.24 1.82 6.81
CA SER A 108 3.91 2.71 5.69
C SER A 108 3.24 4.00 6.14
N ALA A 109 2.29 3.94 7.09
CA ALA A 109 1.65 5.13 7.65
C ALA A 109 2.66 6.03 8.38
N LEU A 110 3.56 5.44 9.17
CA LEU A 110 4.60 6.17 9.90
C LEU A 110 5.60 6.82 8.95
N GLN A 111 5.99 6.15 7.85
CA GLN A 111 6.86 6.72 6.82
C GLN A 111 6.23 7.96 6.17
N ILE A 112 4.92 7.94 5.90
CA ILE A 112 4.22 9.11 5.36
C ILE A 112 4.21 10.24 6.41
N ALA A 113 3.81 9.93 7.64
CA ALA A 113 3.65 10.92 8.71
C ALA A 113 4.97 11.58 9.15
N MET A 114 6.01 10.77 9.39
CA MET A 114 7.29 11.23 9.93
C MET A 114 8.37 11.47 8.87
N GLY A 115 8.19 10.95 7.66
CA GLY A 115 9.17 11.07 6.58
C GLY A 115 8.66 11.97 5.46
N VAL A 116 7.63 11.53 4.74
CA VAL A 116 7.17 12.17 3.50
C VAL A 116 6.59 13.56 3.77
N LEU A 117 5.71 13.71 4.76
CA LEU A 117 5.07 14.99 5.06
C LEU A 117 6.06 16.06 5.53
N PRO A 118 6.98 15.80 6.48
CA PRO A 118 8.02 16.77 6.86
C PRO A 118 8.93 17.13 5.68
N LEU A 119 9.31 16.16 4.85
CA LEU A 119 10.12 16.41 3.66
C LEU A 119 9.39 17.32 2.67
N LEU A 120 8.09 17.11 2.45
CA LEU A 120 7.26 17.96 1.60
C LEU A 120 7.18 19.40 2.12
N LEU A 121 7.06 19.60 3.43
CA LEU A 121 7.07 20.94 4.04
C LEU A 121 8.39 21.67 3.78
N ILE A 122 9.53 20.98 3.96
CA ILE A 122 10.87 21.54 3.71
C ILE A 122 11.04 21.90 2.23
N ILE A 123 10.67 20.99 1.32
CA ILE A 123 10.76 21.22 -0.14
C ILE A 123 9.86 22.38 -0.56
N SER A 124 8.65 22.45 0.00
CA SER A 124 7.71 23.52 -0.29
C SER A 124 8.29 24.87 0.10
N HIS A 125 8.80 24.97 1.34
CA HIS A 125 9.45 26.18 1.84
C HIS A 125 10.65 26.59 0.97
N ALA A 126 11.52 25.65 0.61
CA ALA A 126 12.67 25.90 -0.27
C ALA A 126 12.27 26.32 -1.70
N SER A 127 11.11 25.87 -2.18
CA SER A 127 10.58 26.22 -3.52
C SER A 127 9.79 27.53 -3.54
N GLY A 128 9.69 28.24 -2.41
CA GLY A 128 8.90 29.49 -2.30
C GLY A 128 7.39 29.29 -2.38
N LYS A 129 6.90 28.04 -2.29
CA LYS A 129 5.47 27.72 -2.21
C LYS A 129 5.14 27.41 -0.76
N HIS A 130 4.09 28.00 -0.22
CA HIS A 130 3.66 27.68 1.14
C HIS A 130 2.70 26.49 1.10
N LEU A 131 3.15 25.36 1.63
CA LEU A 131 2.31 24.20 1.96
C LEU A 131 2.13 24.22 3.47
N ASP A 132 0.90 24.37 3.92
CA ASP A 132 0.58 24.34 5.35
C ASP A 132 0.01 22.96 5.73
N MET A 133 0.39 22.45 6.90
CA MET A 133 -0.29 21.32 7.56
C MET A 133 -1.62 21.76 8.20
N ALA A 134 -2.41 22.54 7.48
CA ALA A 134 -3.71 23.02 7.94
C ALA A 134 -4.77 21.96 7.61
N PHE A 135 -4.98 21.03 8.54
CA PHE A 135 -6.11 20.10 8.49
C PHE A 135 -7.38 20.81 8.95
N ASP A 136 -8.47 20.57 8.24
CA ASP A 136 -9.80 20.97 8.75
C ASP A 136 -10.12 20.20 10.04
N VAL A 137 -10.97 20.76 10.90
CA VAL A 137 -11.34 20.16 12.19
C VAL A 137 -11.88 18.74 12.00
N SER A 138 -12.67 18.49 10.96
CA SER A 138 -13.18 17.15 10.68
C SER A 138 -12.07 16.17 10.24
N GLN A 139 -11.10 16.64 9.45
CA GLN A 139 -9.99 15.83 8.95
C GLN A 139 -9.07 15.43 10.10
N ALA A 140 -8.75 16.39 10.97
CA ALA A 140 -8.01 16.13 12.19
C ALA A 140 -8.76 15.16 13.12
N ALA A 141 -10.08 15.32 13.28
CA ALA A 141 -10.90 14.41 14.08
C ALA A 141 -10.91 12.98 13.52
N VAL A 142 -11.04 12.80 12.20
CA VAL A 142 -11.00 11.48 11.55
C VAL A 142 -9.63 10.83 11.75
N ILE A 143 -8.54 11.56 11.53
CA ILE A 143 -7.18 11.04 11.74
C ILE A 143 -6.98 10.63 13.20
N LEU A 144 -7.31 11.52 14.15
CA LEU A 144 -7.15 11.26 15.58
C LEU A 144 -7.98 10.06 16.04
N SER A 145 -9.27 10.03 15.67
CA SER A 145 -10.17 8.93 16.02
C SER A 145 -9.71 7.60 15.42
N GLY A 146 -9.25 7.60 14.15
CA GLY A 146 -8.69 6.43 13.50
C GLY A 146 -7.45 5.89 14.22
N THR A 147 -6.52 6.77 14.59
CA THR A 147 -5.32 6.38 15.35
C THR A 147 -5.67 5.77 16.71
N VAL A 148 -6.62 6.36 17.44
CA VAL A 148 -7.06 5.84 18.74
C VAL A 148 -7.74 4.47 18.60
N ILE A 149 -8.66 4.33 17.65
CA ILE A 149 -9.42 3.09 17.44
C ILE A 149 -8.48 1.95 17.01
N ILE A 150 -7.55 2.22 16.09
CA ILE A 150 -6.53 1.25 15.69
C ILE A 150 -5.65 0.90 16.90
N GLY A 151 -5.26 1.89 17.72
CA GLY A 151 -4.49 1.65 18.94
C GLY A 151 -5.18 0.69 19.92
N PHE A 152 -6.49 0.81 20.09
CA PHE A 152 -7.29 -0.12 20.89
C PHE A 152 -7.50 -1.47 20.20
N ALA A 153 -7.76 -1.50 18.89
CA ALA A 153 -7.98 -2.75 18.16
C ALA A 153 -6.74 -3.67 18.15
N PHE A 154 -5.55 -3.10 18.36
CA PHE A 154 -4.29 -3.83 18.46
C PHE A 154 -3.71 -3.88 19.89
N SER A 155 -4.43 -3.38 20.90
CA SER A 155 -3.95 -3.46 22.29
C SER A 155 -3.92 -4.90 22.79
N ASP A 156 -4.83 -5.72 22.27
CA ASP A 156 -4.95 -7.12 22.62
C ASP A 156 -4.19 -7.95 21.57
N SER A 157 -3.52 -9.02 22.02
CA SER A 157 -2.70 -9.88 21.16
C SER A 157 -3.51 -10.80 20.24
N GLN A 158 -4.83 -10.62 20.19
CA GLN A 158 -5.76 -11.41 19.38
C GLN A 158 -6.62 -10.47 18.54
N THR A 159 -6.78 -10.76 17.26
CA THR A 159 -7.62 -9.98 16.34
C THR A 159 -8.84 -10.79 15.92
N HIS A 160 -10.02 -10.21 16.04
CA HIS A 160 -11.27 -10.80 15.59
C HIS A 160 -11.72 -10.22 14.25
N TRP A 161 -12.42 -11.04 13.45
CA TRP A 161 -13.01 -10.57 12.19
C TRP A 161 -13.98 -9.40 12.39
N LEU A 162 -14.64 -9.33 13.55
CA LEU A 162 -15.55 -8.24 13.92
C LEU A 162 -14.81 -6.92 14.13
N GLU A 163 -13.63 -6.93 14.76
CA GLU A 163 -12.80 -5.72 14.92
C GLU A 163 -12.36 -5.18 13.55
N GLY A 164 -11.95 -6.08 12.65
CA GLY A 164 -11.65 -5.73 11.26
C GLY A 164 -12.86 -5.13 10.54
N LEU A 165 -14.05 -5.69 10.74
CA LEU A 165 -15.29 -5.17 10.16
C LEU A 165 -15.66 -3.78 10.72
N VAL A 166 -15.46 -3.55 12.01
CA VAL A 166 -15.67 -2.23 12.64
C VAL A 166 -14.73 -1.19 12.03
N ILE A 167 -13.45 -1.52 11.84
CA ILE A 167 -12.47 -0.62 11.20
C ILE A 167 -12.87 -0.32 9.75
N LEU A 168 -13.33 -1.31 9.00
CA LEU A 168 -13.86 -1.10 7.64
C LEU A 168 -15.10 -0.20 7.63
N PHE A 169 -16.01 -0.36 8.59
CA PHE A 169 -17.17 0.51 8.74
C PHE A 169 -16.78 1.96 9.03
N ILE A 170 -15.81 2.18 9.92
CA ILE A 170 -15.30 3.52 10.24
C ILE A 170 -14.62 4.13 9.01
N PHE A 171 -13.89 3.35 8.22
CA PHE A 171 -13.32 3.81 6.96
C PHE A 171 -14.40 4.24 5.97
N MET A 172 -15.48 3.46 5.82
CA MET A 172 -16.62 3.85 4.98
C MET A 172 -17.34 5.11 5.48
N LEU A 173 -17.51 5.27 6.79
CA LEU A 173 -18.07 6.49 7.38
C LEU A 173 -17.16 7.69 7.13
N SER A 174 -15.84 7.53 7.27
CA SER A 174 -14.86 8.56 6.96
C SER A 174 -14.92 8.97 5.48
N ALA A 175 -15.08 8.00 4.58
CA ALA A 175 -15.27 8.27 3.15
C ALA A 175 -16.58 9.02 2.88
N LEU A 176 -17.67 8.65 3.56
CA LEU A 176 -18.96 9.33 3.44
C LEU A 176 -18.90 10.77 3.98
N LEU A 177 -18.23 10.99 5.11
CA LEU A 177 -17.98 12.33 5.65
C LEU A 177 -17.18 13.16 4.65
N ALA A 178 -16.09 12.62 4.11
CA ALA A 178 -15.28 13.30 3.09
C ALA A 178 -16.05 13.58 1.79
N TRP A 179 -17.06 12.76 1.46
CA TRP A 179 -17.95 12.99 0.33
C TRP A 179 -18.90 14.17 0.59
N PHE A 180 -19.51 14.23 1.78
CA PHE A 180 -20.46 15.28 2.15
C PHE A 180 -19.83 16.59 2.60
N GLN A 181 -18.55 16.61 2.94
CA GLN A 181 -17.83 17.83 3.32
C GLN A 181 -17.63 18.83 2.15
N ILE A 182 -18.33 18.60 1.03
CA ILE A 182 -18.37 19.40 -0.20
C ILE A 182 -19.83 19.55 -0.67
N ALA A 183 -20.72 19.89 0.26
CA ALA A 183 -21.85 20.78 -0.02
C ALA A 183 -21.50 22.18 0.50
#